data_AF-A0A939LXY2-F1
#
_entry.id   AF-A0A939LXY2-F1
#
_cell.length_a   1.000
_cell.length_b   1.000
_cell.length_c   1.000
_cell.angle_alpha   90.00
_cell.angle_beta   90.00
_cell.angle_gamma   90.00
#
_symmetry.space_group_name_H-M   'P 1'
#
loop_
_entity.id
_entity.type
_entity.pdbx_description
1 polymer ?
#
loop_
_entity_poly.entity_id
_entity_poly.type
_entity_poly.pdbx_seq_one_letter_code
_entity_poly.pdbx_strand_id
1 'polypeptide(L)'
;MASDLIRFARIDFRNDNRVFGIKTEDRLLHMYIIGKTGTGKSSLIETMALRDAERGNGFALIDPHGDLVARVASRIPASQRDRVIYLDATDSQPPSSRQR
;
A
#
# COMPACT_ATOMS: atom_id res chain seq x y z
N MET A 1 16.59 -7.98 -17.73
CA MET A 1 15.73 -7.11 -16.92
C MET A 1 15.50 -7.81 -15.59
N ALA A 2 15.97 -7.26 -14.47
CA ALA A 2 15.70 -7.85 -13.16
C ALA A 2 14.18 -7.78 -12.92
N SER A 3 13.55 -8.91 -12.57
CA SER A 3 12.12 -8.95 -12.27
C SER A 3 11.83 -8.00 -11.11
N ASP A 4 11.10 -6.93 -11.35
CA ASP A 4 10.72 -5.98 -10.32
C ASP A 4 9.79 -6.68 -9.32
N LEU A 5 10.24 -6.83 -8.07
CA LEU A 5 9.59 -7.65 -7.04
C LEU A 5 9.15 -6.77 -5.86
N ILE A 6 7.83 -6.67 -5.64
CA ILE A 6 7.24 -6.00 -4.47
C ILE A 6 7.28 -6.98 -3.30
N ARG A 7 8.24 -6.76 -2.38
CA ARG A 7 8.42 -7.58 -1.17
C ARG A 7 7.40 -7.21 -0.10
N PHE A 8 6.66 -8.19 0.41
CA PHE A 8 5.63 -7.95 1.43
C PHE A 8 5.56 -9.02 2.53
N ALA A 9 6.30 -10.12 2.44
CA ALA A 9 6.24 -11.20 3.42
C ALA A 9 7.56 -11.92 3.61
N ARG A 10 7.65 -12.72 4.67
CA ARG A 10 8.78 -13.58 5.01
C ARG A 10 8.27 -15.00 5.22
N ILE A 11 9.04 -15.99 4.79
CA ILE A 11 8.76 -17.40 5.07
C ILE A 11 8.88 -17.61 6.60
N ASP A 12 7.98 -18.44 7.15
CA ASP A 12 7.98 -18.81 8.57
C ASP A 12 7.97 -20.34 8.70
N PHE A 13 8.85 -20.99 7.95
CA PHE A 13 8.96 -22.45 7.92
C PHE A 13 10.39 -22.87 8.26
N ARG A 14 10.58 -23.62 9.33
CA ARG A 14 11.88 -24.21 9.73
C ARG A 14 13.06 -23.22 9.76
N ASN A 15 12.83 -22.02 10.29
CA ASN A 15 13.81 -20.92 10.32
C ASN A 15 14.26 -20.41 8.93
N ASP A 16 13.59 -20.79 7.84
CA ASP A 16 13.74 -20.14 6.55
C ASP A 16 13.15 -18.73 6.66
N ASN A 17 14.02 -17.73 6.82
CA ASN A 17 13.67 -16.33 6.98
C ASN A 17 13.71 -15.56 5.64
N ARG A 18 13.65 -16.25 4.51
CA ARG A 18 13.68 -15.58 3.20
C ARG A 18 12.47 -14.67 3.02
N VAL A 19 12.74 -13.48 2.50
CA VAL A 19 11.70 -12.51 2.12
C VAL A 19 11.18 -12.85 0.73
N PHE A 20 9.86 -12.82 0.56
CA PHE A 20 9.19 -13.04 -0.70
C PHE A 20 8.16 -11.93 -0.98
N GLY A 21 7.61 -11.97 -2.20
CA GLY A 21 6.74 -10.92 -2.71
C GLY A 21 6.07 -11.34 -4.01
N ILE A 22 5.46 -10.36 -4.68
CA ILE A 22 4.85 -10.53 -6.00
C ILE A 22 5.65 -9.76 -7.04
N LYS A 23 5.80 -10.32 -8.24
CA LYS A 23 6.39 -9.58 -9.36
C LYS A 23 5.42 -8.49 -9.80
N THR A 24 5.95 -7.35 -10.22
CA THR A 24 5.12 -6.24 -10.70
C THR A 24 4.24 -6.67 -11.87
N GLU A 25 4.77 -7.47 -12.81
CA GLU A 25 4.01 -8.02 -13.94
C GLU A 25 2.85 -8.92 -13.50
N ASP A 26 3.08 -9.82 -12.55
CA ASP A 26 2.03 -10.71 -12.02
C ASP A 26 0.93 -9.91 -11.32
N ARG A 27 1.29 -8.83 -10.61
CA ARG A 27 0.33 -7.96 -9.92
C ARG A 27 -0.60 -7.21 -10.86
N LEU A 28 -0.16 -6.93 -12.10
CA LEU A 28 -1.00 -6.29 -13.12
C LEU A 28 -2.17 -7.18 -13.57
N LEU A 29 -2.09 -8.50 -13.32
CA LEU A 29 -3.16 -9.46 -13.59
C LEU A 29 -4.24 -9.49 -12.50
N HIS A 30 -4.27 -8.48 -11.64
CA HIS A 30 -5.15 -8.33 -10.47
C HIS A 30 -4.86 -9.33 -9.35
N MET A 31 -5.22 -8.93 -8.13
CA MET A 31 -5.06 -9.75 -6.93
C MET A 31 -6.38 -9.79 -6.17
N TYR A 32 -6.74 -10.98 -5.69
CA TYR A 32 -7.86 -11.16 -4.77
C TYR A 32 -7.33 -11.60 -3.40
N ILE A 33 -7.57 -10.77 -2.37
CA ILE A 33 -7.06 -10.99 -1.01
C ILE A 33 -8.24 -11.36 -0.11
N ILE A 34 -8.24 -12.60 0.40
CA ILE A 34 -9.30 -13.14 1.25
C ILE A 34 -8.76 -13.42 2.65
N GLY A 35 -9.57 -13.14 3.68
CA GLY A 35 -9.26 -13.46 5.07
C GLY A 35 -10.26 -12.83 6.03
N LYS A 36 -10.39 -13.37 7.24
CA LYS A 36 -11.24 -12.80 8.30
C LYS A 36 -10.71 -11.44 8.76
N THR A 37 -11.51 -10.68 9.51
CA THR A 37 -11.01 -9.46 10.18
C THR A 37 -9.82 -9.80 11.07
N GLY A 38 -8.81 -8.94 11.11
CA GLY A 38 -7.60 -9.14 11.90
C GLY A 38 -6.53 -10.04 11.27
N THR A 39 -6.75 -10.63 10.09
CA THR A 39 -5.76 -11.53 9.45
C THR A 39 -4.68 -10.80 8.64
N GLY A 40 -4.55 -9.47 8.78
CA GLY A 40 -3.48 -8.70 8.13
C GLY A 40 -3.73 -8.27 6.69
N LYS A 41 -4.96 -8.36 6.16
CA LYS A 41 -5.29 -7.90 4.79
C LYS A 41 -4.88 -6.43 4.54
N SER A 42 -5.29 -5.53 5.44
CA SER A 42 -4.95 -4.11 5.34
C SER A 42 -3.45 -3.88 5.49
N SER A 43 -2.75 -4.66 6.33
CA SER A 43 -1.29 -4.62 6.47
C SER A 43 -0.57 -5.04 5.18
N LEU A 44 -1.09 -6.04 4.47
CA LEU A 44 -0.56 -6.47 3.17
C LEU A 44 -0.71 -5.35 2.13
N ILE A 45 -1.90 -4.75 2.03
CA ILE A 45 -2.18 -3.62 1.12
C ILE A 45 -1.29 -2.42 1.45
N GLU A 46 -1.20 -2.05 2.73
CA GLU A 46 -0.34 -0.98 3.24
C GLU A 46 1.12 -1.19 2.83
N THR A 47 1.64 -2.41 3.03
CA THR A 47 3.03 -2.74 2.69
C THR A 47 3.27 -2.57 1.19
N MET A 48 2.36 -3.04 0.33
CA MET A 48 2.51 -2.86 -1.12
C MET A 48 2.46 -1.39 -1.53
N ALA A 49 1.50 -0.62 -0.99
CA ALA A 49 1.35 0.81 -1.28
C ALA A 49 2.60 1.61 -0.87
N LEU A 50 3.19 1.31 0.30
CA LEU A 50 4.42 1.97 0.75
C LEU A 50 5.62 1.59 -0.13
N ARG A 51 5.72 0.34 -0.59
CA ARG A 51 6.77 -0.05 -1.55
C ARG A 51 6.63 0.65 -2.89
N ASP A 52 5.40 0.86 -3.36
CA ASP A 52 5.15 1.65 -4.56
C ASP A 52 5.55 3.11 -4.36
N ALA A 53 5.14 3.73 -3.24
CA ALA A 53 5.55 5.09 -2.90
C ALA A 53 7.08 5.21 -2.86
N GLU A 54 7.79 4.33 -2.14
CA GLU A 54 9.26 4.33 -2.07
C GLU A 54 9.93 4.23 -3.44
N ARG A 55 9.32 3.52 -4.39
CA ARG A 55 9.79 3.37 -5.78
C ARG A 55 9.38 4.51 -6.69
N GLY A 56 8.54 5.43 -6.21
CA GLY A 56 7.97 6.52 -7.00
C GLY A 56 6.83 6.09 -7.93
N ASN A 57 6.32 4.86 -7.78
CA ASN A 57 5.16 4.34 -8.50
C ASN A 57 3.88 5.01 -7.97
N GLY A 58 3.01 5.45 -8.87
CA GLY A 58 1.69 5.95 -8.51
C GLY A 58 0.73 4.82 -8.14
N PHE A 59 -0.16 5.07 -7.18
CA PHE A 59 -1.27 4.18 -6.85
C PHE A 59 -2.48 5.00 -6.37
N ALA A 60 -3.65 4.38 -6.45
CA ALA A 60 -4.86 4.87 -5.79
C ALA A 60 -5.23 3.90 -4.66
N LEU A 61 -5.60 4.43 -3.51
CA LEU A 61 -6.02 3.67 -2.35
C LEU A 61 -7.40 4.15 -1.93
N ILE A 62 -8.37 3.22 -1.94
CA ILE A 62 -9.75 3.49 -1.56
C ILE A 62 -10.05 2.69 -0.31
N ASP A 63 -10.48 3.38 0.73
CA ASP A 63 -10.77 2.78 2.03
C ASP A 63 -12.05 3.40 2.62
N PRO A 64 -13.16 2.65 2.71
CA PRO A 64 -14.40 3.13 3.31
C PRO A 64 -14.29 3.52 4.79
N HIS A 65 -13.30 2.99 5.51
CA HIS A 65 -13.11 3.25 6.94
C HIS A 65 -12.11 4.38 7.22
N GLY A 66 -11.28 4.73 6.24
CA GLY A 66 -10.28 5.80 6.30
C GLY A 66 -9.00 5.47 7.10
N ASP A 67 -9.01 4.45 7.96
CA ASP A 67 -7.89 4.11 8.83
C ASP A 67 -6.66 3.63 8.05
N LEU A 68 -6.85 2.90 6.94
CA LEU A 68 -5.76 2.44 6.09
C LEU A 68 -5.15 3.60 5.29
N VAL A 69 -5.97 4.49 4.74
CA VAL A 69 -5.48 5.67 4.01
C VAL A 69 -4.69 6.58 4.94
N ALA A 70 -5.18 6.84 6.15
CA ALA A 70 -4.45 7.64 7.15
C ALA A 70 -3.09 7.02 7.50
N ARG A 71 -3.01 5.70 7.73
CA ARG A 71 -1.74 5.01 7.97
C ARG A 71 -0.76 5.17 6.82
N VAL A 72 -1.19 4.92 5.58
CA VAL A 72 -0.34 5.04 4.40
C VAL A 72 0.14 6.49 4.22
N ALA A 73 -0.77 7.46 4.25
CA ALA A 73 -0.45 8.89 4.08
C ALA A 73 0.55 9.41 5.13
N SER A 74 0.44 8.93 6.38
CA SER A 74 1.38 9.28 7.45
C SER A 74 2.81 8.79 7.19
N ARG A 75 2.96 7.69 6.45
CA ARG A 75 4.23 6.99 6.18
C ARG A 75 4.84 7.31 4.82
N ILE A 76 4.14 8.05 3.95
CA ILE A 76 4.70 8.52 2.68
C ILE A 76 5.92 9.43 2.96
N PRO A 77 7.06 9.23 2.26
CA PRO A 77 8.25 10.06 2.42
C PRO A 77 7.95 11.55 2.25
N ALA A 78 8.57 12.40 3.08
CA ALA A 78 8.35 13.84 3.04
C ALA A 78 8.60 14.44 1.63
N SER A 79 9.60 13.92 0.91
CA SER A 79 9.94 14.33 -0.46
C SER A 79 8.85 14.04 -1.50
N GLN A 80 7.84 13.24 -1.16
CA GLN A 80 6.76 12.86 -2.07
C GLN A 80 5.39 13.39 -1.63
N ARG A 81 5.30 14.12 -0.51
CA ARG A 81 4.02 14.61 0.02
C ARG A 81 3.27 15.51 -0.96
N ASP A 82 3.98 16.30 -1.75
CA ASP A 82 3.37 17.19 -2.75
C ASP A 82 2.66 16.44 -3.90
N ARG A 83 2.91 15.13 -4.03
CA ARG A 83 2.27 14.26 -5.03
C ARG A 83 1.04 13.51 -4.50
N VAL A 84 0.67 13.73 -3.24
CA VAL A 84 -0.45 13.05 -2.59
C VAL A 84 -1.71 13.91 -2.73
N ILE A 85 -2.80 13.29 -3.18
CA ILE A 85 -4.13 13.89 -3.18
C ILE A 85 -4.97 13.07 -2.21
N TYR A 86 -5.54 13.72 -1.20
CA TYR A 86 -6.50 13.11 -0.30
C TYR A 86 -7.90 13.57 -0.69
N LEU A 87 -8.77 12.60 -0.95
CA LEU A 87 -10.17 12.81 -1.26
C LEU A 87 -11.01 12.08 -0.22
N ASP A 88 -11.80 12.85 0.51
CA ASP A 88 -12.79 12.34 1.45
C ASP A 88 -14.17 12.66 0.90
N ALA A 89 -14.94 11.63 0.55
CA ALA A 89 -16.27 11.80 -0.02
C ALA A 89 -17.31 12.31 1.01
N THR A 90 -16.97 12.28 2.30
CA THR A 90 -17.80 12.79 3.38
C THR A 90 -17.47 14.24 3.73
N ASP A 91 -16.32 14.74 3.28
CA ASP A 91 -15.93 16.14 3.44
C ASP A 91 -16.53 16.98 2.30
N SER A 92 -17.12 18.11 2.68
CA SER A 92 -17.67 19.09 1.74
C SER A 92 -16.60 20.06 1.22
N GLN A 93 -15.41 20.04 1.81
CA GLN A 93 -14.26 20.80 1.34
C GLN A 93 -13.67 20.17 0.06
N PRO A 94 -13.07 20.99 -0.82
CA PRO A 94 -12.40 20.48 -2.00
C PRO A 94 -11.24 19.54 -1.62
N PRO A 95 -10.88 18.58 -2.50
CA PRO A 95 -9.73 17.70 -2.27
C PRO A 95 -8.49 18.51 -1.94
N SER A 96 -7.72 18.05 -0.96
CA SER A 96 -6.53 18.74 -0.53
C SER A 96 -5.32 17.82 -0.60
N SER A 97 -4.14 18.42 -0.77
CA SER A 97 -2.87 17.68 -0.70
C SER A 97 -2.44 17.35 0.74
N ARG A 98 -3.27 17.69 1.74
CA ARG A 98 -2.96 17.52 3.15
C ARG A 98 -4.15 16.89 3.88
N GLN A 99 -3.99 15.68 4.40
CA GLN A 99 -4.82 15.25 5.54
C GLN A 99 -4.54 16.23 6.69
N ARG A 100 -5.60 16.84 7.24
CA ARG A 100 -5.52 17.61 8.50
C ARG A 100 -5.42 16.66 9.68
#